data_AF-A0A2M6YJQ7-F1
#
_entry.id   AF-A0A2M6YJQ7-F1
#
_cell.length_a   1.000
_cell.length_b   1.000
_cell.length_c   1.000
_cell.angle_alpha   90.00
_cell.angle_beta   90.00
_cell.angle_gamma   90.00
#
_symmetry.space_group_name_H-M   'P 1'
#
loop_
_entity.id
_entity.type
_entity.pdbx_description
1 polymer ?
#
loop_
_entity_poly.entity_id
_entity_poly.type
_entity_poly.pdbx_seq_one_letter_code
_entity_poly.pdbx_strand_id
1 'polypeptide(L)' 'MLSRMVKKTILLDQDYIDRARTIFSVTTDREAVNKALELAITDDEIIKAQERAGGKGELIDEVFE' A
#
# COMPACT_ATOMS: atom_id res chain seq x y z
N MET A 1 9.72 1.94 -15.27
CA MET A 1 9.87 0.59 -15.85
C MET A 1 8.53 0.14 -16.42
N LEU A 2 8.48 -0.44 -17.62
CA LEU A 2 7.27 -1.10 -18.11
C LEU A 2 7.00 -2.33 -17.23
N SER A 3 5.97 -2.25 -16.38
CA SER A 3 5.62 -3.34 -15.47
C SER A 3 5.11 -4.54 -16.26
N ARG A 4 5.73 -5.71 -16.07
CA ARG A 4 5.35 -6.95 -16.74
C ARG A 4 4.12 -7.54 -16.05
N MET A 5 2.95 -7.38 -16.66
CA MET A 5 1.71 -8.02 -16.22
C MET A 5 1.77 -9.54 -16.40
N VAL A 6 1.53 -10.31 -15.34
CA VAL A 6 1.47 -11.78 -15.36
C VAL A 6 0.15 -12.24 -14.73
N LYS A 7 -0.58 -13.14 -15.39
CA LYS A 7 -1.78 -13.75 -14.82
C LYS A 7 -1.40 -14.66 -13.66
N LYS A 8 -2.10 -14.51 -12.54
CA LYS A 8 -1.94 -15.33 -11.34
C LYS A 8 -3.32 -15.83 -10.91
N THR A 9 -3.35 -17.05 -10.38
CA THR A 9 -4.53 -17.62 -9.73
C THR A 9 -4.22 -17.71 -8.25
N ILE A 10 -4.90 -16.90 -7.46
CA ILE A 10 -4.73 -16.79 -6.00
C ILE A 10 -6.11 -16.63 -5.36
N LEU A 11 -6.26 -17.09 -4.12
CA LEU A 11 -7.44 -16.80 -3.30
C LEU A 11 -7.22 -15.47 -2.59
N LEU A 12 -8.21 -14.59 -2.63
CA LEU A 12 -8.19 -13.28 -2.01
C LEU A 12 -9.49 -13.04 -1.25
N ASP A 13 -9.42 -12.19 -0.25
CA ASP A 13 -10.58 -11.73 0.50
C ASP A 13 -11.32 -10.64 -0.30
N GLN A 14 -12.60 -10.89 -0.64
CA GLN A 14 -13.39 -9.97 -1.45
C GLN A 14 -13.69 -8.66 -0.71
N ASP A 15 -13.89 -8.70 0.61
CA ASP A 15 -14.21 -7.52 1.40
C ASP A 15 -13.02 -6.54 1.40
N TYR A 16 -11.80 -7.08 1.41
CA TYR A 16 -10.59 -6.26 1.26
C TYR A 16 -10.45 -5.67 -0.15
N ILE A 17 -10.80 -6.43 -1.19
CA ILE A 17 -10.79 -5.92 -2.56
C ILE A 17 -11.80 -4.78 -2.73
N ASP A 18 -13.01 -4.92 -2.20
CA ASP A 18 -14.06 -3.90 -2.32
C ASP A 18 -13.70 -2.61 -1.57
N ARG A 19 -13.09 -2.75 -0.38
CA ARG A 19 -12.50 -1.62 0.35
C ARG A 19 -11.37 -0.96 -0.44
N ALA A 20 -10.45 -1.76 -1.00
CA ALA A 20 -9.35 -1.24 -1.82
C ALA A 20 -9.86 -0.50 -3.06
N ARG A 21 -10.91 -1.01 -3.73
CA ARG A 21 -11.56 -0.32 -4.86
C ARG A 21 -12.10 1.05 -4.47
N THR A 22 -12.69 1.15 -3.29
CA THR A 22 -13.19 2.41 -2.73
C THR A 22 -12.04 3.37 -2.42
N ILE A 23 -11.02 2.92 -1.69
CA ILE A 23 -9.84 3.71 -1.32
C ILE A 23 -9.13 4.26 -2.56
N PHE A 24 -8.93 3.42 -3.58
CA PHE A 24 -8.21 3.80 -4.78
C PHE A 24 -9.09 4.40 -5.89
N SER A 25 -10.41 4.47 -5.68
CA SER A 25 -11.38 4.92 -6.68
C SER A 25 -11.25 4.21 -8.02
N VAL A 26 -11.16 2.88 -8.00
CA VAL A 26 -11.01 2.03 -9.21
C VAL A 26 -12.17 1.06 -9.38
N THR A 27 -12.43 0.69 -10.63
CA THR A 27 -13.60 -0.12 -11.01
C THR A 27 -13.30 -1.61 -11.09
N THR A 28 -12.04 -2.03 -11.10
CA THR A 28 -11.67 -3.44 -11.24
C THR A 28 -10.82 -3.95 -10.09
N ASP A 29 -11.05 -5.21 -9.71
CA ASP A 29 -10.28 -5.91 -8.67
C ASP A 29 -8.79 -5.96 -9.05
N ARG A 30 -8.49 -6.16 -10.34
CA ARG A 30 -7.12 -6.14 -10.87
C ARG A 30 -6.45 -4.81 -10.55
N GLU A 31 -7.10 -3.68 -10.78
CA GLU A 31 -6.51 -2.36 -10.52
C GLU A 31 -6.34 -2.12 -9.02
N ALA A 32 -7.32 -2.51 -8.21
CA ALA A 32 -7.25 -2.38 -6.75
C ALA A 32 -6.08 -3.18 -6.18
N VAL A 33 -5.92 -4.45 -6.59
CA VAL A 33 -4.81 -5.31 -6.14
C VAL A 33 -3.46 -4.77 -6.61
N ASN A 34 -3.33 -4.33 -7.87
CA ASN A 34 -2.06 -3.78 -8.34
C ASN A 34 -1.68 -2.48 -7.63
N LYS A 35 -2.64 -1.59 -7.36
CA LYS A 35 -2.40 -0.35 -6.58
C LYS A 35 -2.05 -0.64 -5.13
N ALA A 36 -2.69 -1.63 -4.50
CA ALA A 36 -2.34 -2.05 -3.15
C ALA A 36 -0.88 -2.56 -3.07
N LEU A 37 -0.45 -3.34 -4.07
CA LEU A 37 0.94 -3.82 -4.15
C LEU A 37 1.93 -2.67 -4.39
N GLU A 38 1.58 -1.71 -5.25
CA GLU A 38 2.39 -0.51 -5.48
C GLU A 38 2.57 0.30 -4.19
N LEU A 39 1.46 0.56 -3.47
CA LEU A 39 1.50 1.28 -2.20
C LEU A 39 2.36 0.57 -1.16
N ALA A 40 2.21 -0.75 -1.01
CA ALA A 40 3.01 -1.53 -0.04
C ALA A 40 4.52 -1.46 -0.33
N ILE A 41 4.91 -1.41 -1.61
CA ILE A 41 6.32 -1.24 -2.00
C ILE A 41 6.78 0.18 -1.70
N THR A 42 5.99 1.19 -2.05
CA THR A 42 6.32 2.60 -1.77
C THR A 42 6.45 2.88 -0.28
N ASP A 43 5.57 2.32 0.55
CA ASP A 43 5.62 2.48 2.00
C ASP A 43 6.91 1.88 2.59
N ASP A 44 7.32 0.70 2.13
CA ASP A 44 8.60 0.08 2.52
C ASP A 44 9.81 0.94 2.10
N GLU A 45 9.77 1.53 0.91
CA GLU A 45 10.82 2.46 0.44
C GLU A 45 10.89 3.73 1.29
N ILE A 46 9.74 4.29 1.67
CA ILE A 46 9.63 5.46 2.55
C ILE A 46 10.19 5.14 3.93
N ILE A 47 9.77 4.04 4.55
CA ILE A 47 10.26 3.62 5.88
C ILE A 47 11.78 3.45 5.84
N LYS A 48 12.31 2.73 4.84
CA LYS A 48 13.76 2.55 4.66
C LYS A 48 14.50 3.86 4.42
N ALA A 49 13.88 4.82 3.74
CA ALA A 49 14.47 6.14 3.54
C ALA A 49 14.53 6.92 4.87
N GLN A 50 13.46 6.86 5.68
CA GLN A 50 13.41 7.49 7.01
C GLN A 50 14.43 6.90 7.98
N GLU A 51 14.55 5.57 8.03
CA GLU A 51 15.55 4.87 8.85
C GLU A 51 16.99 5.26 8.45
N ARG A 52 17.27 5.31 7.14
CA ARG A 52 18.58 5.73 6.60
C ARG A 52 18.90 7.20 6.87
N ALA A 53 17.89 8.06 6.90
CA ALA A 53 18.03 9.48 7.22
C ALA A 53 18.27 9.75 8.72
N GLY A 54 18.30 8.70 9.57
CA GLY A 54 18.51 8.83 11.01
C GLY A 54 17.27 9.27 11.79
N GLY A 55 16.09 9.18 11.18
CA GLY A 55 14.81 9.50 11.83
C GLY A 55 14.44 8.45 12.87
N LYS A 56 14.91 8.62 14.10
CA LYS A 56 14.21 8.08 15.28
C LYS A 56 12.92 8.88 15.41
N GLY A 57 11.84 8.39 14.80
CA GLY A 57 10.51 8.94 15.06
C GLY A 57 10.17 8.69 16.53
N GLU A 58 10.28 9.71 17.37
CA GLU A 58 9.49 9.72 18.60
C GLU A 58 8.02 9.72 18.16
N LEU A 59 7.29 8.68 18.58
CA LEU A 59 5.84 8.67 18.51
C LEU A 59 5.37 9.92 19.27
N ILE A 60 4.79 10.88 18.56
CA ILE A 60 4.20 12.06 19.18
C ILE A 60 2.87 11.61 19.79
N ASP A 61 2.96 10.98 20.96
CA ASP A 61 1.82 10.77 21.87
C ASP A 61 1.58 12.10 22.63
N GLU A 62 1.17 13.15 21.92
CA GLU A 62 0.56 14.31 22.56
C GLU A 62 -0.91 14.39 22.13
N VAL A 63 -1.70 13.61 22.87
CA VAL A 63 -3.15 13.76 22.95
C VAL A 63 -3.42 15.13 23.57
N PHE A 64 -4.12 15.97 22.82
CA PHE A 64 -4.65 17.28 23.22
C PHE A 64 -5.22 17.26 24.66
N GLU A 65 -4.66 18.07 25.57
CA GLU A 65 -5.34 18.55 26.79
C GLU A 65 -6.39 19.62 26.47
#